data_AF-A0A6V7JZL2-F1
#
_entry.id   AF-A0A6V7JZL2-F1
#
_cell.length_a   1.000
_cell.length_b   1.000
_cell.length_c   1.000
_cell.angle_alpha   90.00
_cell.angle_beta   90.00
_cell.angle_gamma   90.00
#
_symmetry.space_group_name_H-M   'P 1'
#
loop_
_entity.id
_entity.type
_entity.pdbx_description
1 polymer ?
#
loop_
_entity_poly.entity_id
_entity_poly.type
_entity_poly.pdbx_seq_one_letter_code
_entity_poly.pdbx_strand_id
1 'polypeptide(L)'
;FLALDCETVVTSKKRKRTPSQDGSLSDASDTDQEEDELEPITLTDYSINLIKGAIYSITDIERFQPKRKKSKILQRTYRLLGLKSTTPEELYARKIDIEEYEDALNLANTYNLDTDLVYQTQWRKSEFSLSAIKEHLSKVSKRSWVLNECIMRVPETFEAARELLNFGLRGANLETFLTIADGDDGKFINEELNDELSELNHVSSDLKHIQRVNELLKTIDLSKLTDSQKELINYRRKLLDHLDKLKTYEIIIGDSEKYRKDFYEEFRQRTVVENAIKFAKDCNVKAVEVMFTFHGSKLMQHWLGIVNCFPETLSPREYEKLLPECDSDGQLFLFYQKELRPKDWSERHEFEAIVERDSTDGSEVIYEENPSLSMYRNTELTMGLLNKWYKARAYQIERDSCIVENALELIKIGKDRKITGLEDLLVELETLYDLVYKILLEEMSLARMEKLSDLEKIKLLMSKTSAEDLISHIKNYILPFLQRRRDYLGVELEKRLFQDYLVSLSESDLSFPAIFFKNLAQDPRILEAVEDVMTLALNCIYACVNSEMYEKARGIFEAVSKPGLKDSTRAHNPLDDVEKELDCLKILNKYDVRSTVKFINENKTQEDQ
;
A
#
# COMPACT_ATOMS: atom_id res chain seq x y z
N PHE A 1 49.50 -13.97 29.59
CA PHE A 1 48.74 -15.22 29.81
C PHE A 1 49.70 -16.38 30.11
N LEU A 2 49.28 -17.37 30.92
CA LEU A 2 50.07 -18.53 31.33
C LEU A 2 49.38 -19.81 30.85
N ALA A 3 50.01 -20.58 29.95
CA ALA A 3 49.50 -21.87 29.53
C ALA A 3 50.23 -22.99 30.29
N LEU A 4 49.50 -23.75 31.11
CA LEU A 4 50.03 -24.89 31.87
C LEU A 4 49.43 -26.19 31.36
N ASP A 5 50.27 -27.16 31.06
CA ASP A 5 49.90 -28.55 30.90
C ASP A 5 50.00 -29.27 32.25
N CYS A 6 49.06 -30.14 32.57
CA CYS A 6 49.04 -30.88 33.83
C CYS A 6 48.96 -32.38 33.54
N GLU A 7 50.10 -33.07 33.68
CA GLU A 7 50.16 -34.52 33.56
C GLU A 7 50.00 -35.13 34.96
N THR A 8 49.00 -35.99 35.14
CA THR A 8 48.76 -36.70 36.40
C THR A 8 49.09 -38.17 36.25
N VAL A 9 50.14 -38.63 36.93
CA VAL A 9 50.55 -40.04 36.93
C VAL A 9 50.29 -40.63 38.32
N VAL A 10 49.53 -41.73 38.35
CA VAL A 10 49.23 -42.47 39.58
C VAL A 10 50.09 -43.72 39.62
N THR A 11 51.06 -43.79 40.53
CA THR A 11 51.90 -44.96 40.69
C THR A 11 51.56 -45.69 41.98
N SER A 12 51.42 -47.03 41.92
CA SER A 12 51.27 -47.88 43.11
C SER A 12 52.57 -48.63 43.35
N LYS A 13 53.24 -48.40 44.49
CA LYS A 13 54.51 -49.08 44.78
C LYS A 13 54.27 -50.53 45.21
N LYS A 14 54.80 -51.49 44.45
CA LYS A 14 54.99 -52.90 44.87
C LYS A 14 56.06 -52.92 45.97
N ARG A 15 55.70 -53.21 47.22
CA ARG A 15 56.68 -53.37 48.32
C ARG A 15 57.42 -54.70 48.13
N LYS A 16 58.61 -54.68 47.52
CA LYS A 16 59.52 -55.85 47.51
C LYS A 16 59.92 -56.15 48.96
N ARG A 17 59.56 -57.33 49.48
CA ARG A 17 60.07 -57.87 50.74
C ARG A 17 61.47 -58.45 50.51
N THR A 18 62.45 -58.04 51.31
CA THR A 18 63.69 -58.77 51.54
C THR A 18 63.42 -60.00 52.40
N PRO A 19 64.08 -61.16 52.18
CA PRO A 19 63.83 -62.35 52.98
C PRO A 19 64.53 -62.24 54.34
N SER A 20 63.78 -62.38 55.41
CA SER A 20 64.31 -62.63 56.76
C SER A 20 64.33 -64.13 57.01
N GLN A 21 65.47 -64.65 57.49
CA GLN A 21 65.62 -65.98 58.08
C GLN A 21 64.59 -66.19 59.19
N ASP A 22 63.62 -67.08 58.96
CA ASP A 22 63.40 -68.28 59.77
C ASP A 22 62.25 -69.11 59.18
N GLY A 23 62.43 -70.42 59.20
CA GLY A 23 61.76 -71.37 58.32
C GLY A 23 60.27 -71.62 58.58
N SER A 24 59.53 -71.83 57.50
CA SER A 24 58.77 -73.06 57.26
C SER A 24 58.30 -73.07 55.80
N LEU A 25 58.56 -74.20 55.14
CA LEU A 25 58.14 -74.49 53.77
C LEU A 25 56.64 -74.81 53.75
N SER A 26 55.89 -74.11 52.91
CA SER A 26 54.72 -74.69 52.25
C SER A 26 54.49 -73.97 50.91
N ASP A 27 54.73 -74.72 49.84
CA ASP A 27 54.36 -74.40 48.46
C ASP A 27 52.87 -74.03 48.38
N ALA A 28 52.59 -72.85 47.83
CA ALA A 28 51.36 -72.57 47.12
C ALA A 28 51.70 -71.58 46.00
N SER A 29 51.88 -72.14 44.81
CA SER A 29 51.96 -71.41 43.55
C SER A 29 50.58 -70.84 43.21
N ASP A 30 50.34 -69.57 43.50
CA ASP A 30 49.20 -68.85 42.95
C ASP A 30 49.67 -67.81 41.93
N THR A 31 49.48 -68.18 40.67
CA THR A 31 49.46 -67.32 39.50
C THR A 31 48.32 -66.31 39.62
N ASP A 32 48.57 -65.15 40.21
CA ASP A 32 47.64 -64.03 40.13
C ASP A 32 47.87 -63.28 38.81
N GLN A 33 47.01 -63.60 37.85
CA GLN A 33 46.77 -62.81 36.63
C GLN A 33 46.53 -61.35 37.03
N GLU A 34 47.26 -60.43 36.39
CA GLU A 34 47.03 -58.99 36.51
C GLU A 34 45.72 -58.65 35.76
N GLU A 35 44.58 -58.72 36.45
CA GLU A 35 43.35 -58.08 35.98
C GLU A 35 43.41 -56.58 36.30
N ASP A 36 43.47 -55.76 35.25
CA ASP A 36 43.33 -54.31 35.30
C ASP A 36 41.90 -53.92 35.76
N GLU A 37 41.66 -53.88 37.08
CA GLU A 37 40.43 -53.31 37.65
C GLU A 37 40.47 -51.78 37.59
N LEU A 38 40.07 -51.22 36.44
CA LEU A 38 39.60 -49.83 36.29
C LEU A 38 38.06 -49.77 36.21
N GLU A 39 37.34 -50.67 36.88
CA GLU A 39 35.89 -50.58 37.01
C GLU A 39 35.46 -49.70 38.20
N PRO A 40 34.43 -48.87 38.06
CA PRO A 40 33.90 -48.05 39.14
C PRO A 40 33.22 -48.93 40.20
N ILE A 41 33.67 -48.82 41.44
CA ILE A 41 33.10 -49.53 42.61
C ILE A 41 31.61 -49.21 42.70
N THR A 42 30.73 -50.17 42.44
CA THR A 42 29.30 -49.98 42.59
C THR A 42 28.92 -49.96 44.08
N LEU A 43 27.79 -49.32 44.44
CA LEU A 43 27.33 -49.18 45.84
C LEU A 43 27.08 -50.56 46.51
N THR A 44 26.76 -51.56 45.69
CA THR A 44 26.68 -52.99 46.03
C THR A 44 28.04 -53.59 46.38
N ASP A 45 29.11 -53.25 45.66
CA ASP A 45 30.47 -53.75 45.95
C ASP A 45 31.02 -53.19 47.26
N TYR A 46 30.69 -51.93 47.57
CA TYR A 46 31.06 -51.31 48.84
C TYR A 46 30.39 -52.02 50.03
N SER A 47 29.08 -52.30 49.93
CA SER A 47 28.32 -52.97 50.98
C SER A 47 28.73 -54.44 51.14
N ILE A 48 29.00 -55.16 50.05
CA ILE A 48 29.54 -56.53 50.09
C ILE A 48 30.91 -56.56 50.79
N ASN A 49 31.80 -55.61 50.50
CA ASN A 49 33.13 -55.56 51.13
C ASN A 49 33.07 -55.25 52.63
N LEU A 50 32.13 -54.41 53.08
CA LEU A 50 31.88 -54.17 54.50
C LEU A 50 31.38 -55.43 55.22
N ILE A 51 30.41 -56.14 54.61
CA ILE A 51 29.88 -57.39 55.17
C ILE A 51 30.98 -58.46 55.24
N LYS A 52 31.79 -58.61 54.18
CA LYS A 52 32.94 -59.52 54.19
C LYS A 52 33.92 -59.18 55.31
N GLY A 53 34.24 -57.90 55.50
CA GLY A 53 35.10 -57.44 56.60
C GLY A 53 34.54 -57.76 57.99
N ALA A 54 33.24 -57.56 58.20
CA ALA A 54 32.56 -57.89 59.45
C ALA A 54 32.53 -59.41 59.72
N ILE A 55 32.20 -60.22 58.71
CA ILE A 55 32.21 -61.68 58.81
C ILE A 55 33.62 -62.18 59.13
N TYR A 56 34.65 -61.65 58.46
CA TYR A 56 36.05 -62.01 58.76
C TYR A 56 36.42 -61.69 60.22
N SER A 57 36.08 -60.49 60.73
CA SER A 57 36.41 -60.12 62.11
C SER A 57 35.72 -60.96 63.19
N ILE A 58 34.58 -61.58 62.85
CA ILE A 58 33.80 -62.39 63.79
C ILE A 58 34.19 -63.86 63.71
N THR A 59 34.54 -64.35 62.51
CA THR A 59 34.69 -65.78 62.25
C THR A 59 36.13 -66.23 62.01
N ASP A 60 37.06 -65.30 61.75
CA ASP A 60 38.44 -65.56 61.33
C ASP A 60 38.56 -66.55 60.14
N ILE A 61 37.50 -66.69 59.34
CA ILE A 61 37.49 -67.52 58.14
C ILE A 61 38.23 -66.80 57.02
N GLU A 62 39.37 -67.35 56.58
CA GLU A 62 40.27 -66.74 55.58
C GLU A 62 39.59 -66.34 54.27
N ARG A 63 38.52 -67.05 53.86
CA ARG A 63 37.75 -66.77 52.64
C ARG A 63 37.13 -65.36 52.60
N PHE A 64 36.91 -64.73 53.76
CA PHE A 64 36.30 -63.40 53.85
C PHE A 64 37.31 -62.27 54.12
N GLN A 65 38.63 -62.56 54.09
CA GLN A 65 39.66 -61.55 54.34
C GLN A 65 39.61 -60.43 53.28
N PRO A 66 39.43 -59.15 53.67
CA PRO A 66 39.35 -58.05 52.72
C PRO A 66 40.71 -57.81 52.02
N LYS A 67 40.70 -57.70 50.68
CA LYS A 67 41.90 -57.43 49.87
C LYS A 67 42.58 -56.11 50.31
N ARG A 68 43.88 -56.13 50.62
CA ARG A 68 44.64 -54.94 51.05
C ARG A 68 44.77 -53.91 49.92
N LYS A 69 44.24 -52.69 50.10
CA LYS A 69 44.40 -51.60 49.13
C LYS A 69 45.84 -51.08 49.10
N LYS A 70 46.46 -51.04 47.92
CA LYS A 70 47.82 -50.50 47.71
C LYS A 70 47.81 -48.97 47.86
N SER A 71 48.80 -48.40 48.55
CA SER A 71 48.99 -46.94 48.61
C SER A 71 49.33 -46.42 47.20
N LYS A 72 48.50 -45.52 46.68
CA LYS A 72 48.68 -44.84 45.40
C LYS A 72 49.33 -43.47 45.67
N ILE A 73 50.48 -43.20 45.06
CA ILE A 73 51.12 -41.88 45.09
C ILE A 73 50.66 -41.15 43.83
N LEU A 74 50.10 -39.96 44.01
CA LEU A 74 49.58 -39.12 42.93
C LEU A 74 50.61 -38.02 42.63
N GLN A 75 51.29 -38.14 41.49
CA GLN A 75 52.28 -37.17 41.05
C GLN A 75 51.66 -36.30 39.96
N ARG A 76 51.48 -35.00 40.25
CA ARG A 76 51.06 -34.00 39.25
C ARG A 76 52.30 -33.24 38.79
N THR A 77 52.55 -33.24 37.49
CA THR A 77 53.62 -32.46 36.88
C THR A 77 52.99 -31.34 36.06
N TYR A 78 53.18 -30.12 36.52
CA TYR A 78 52.75 -28.92 35.80
C TYR A 78 53.89 -28.47 34.89
N ARG A 79 53.67 -28.46 33.58
CA ARG A 79 54.64 -27.96 32.59
C ARG A 79 54.13 -26.63 32.05
N LEU A 80 54.97 -25.59 32.16
CA LEU A 80 54.69 -24.30 31.56
C LEU A 80 54.93 -24.36 30.06
N LEU A 81 53.85 -24.37 29.27
CA LEU A 81 53.90 -24.46 27.82
C LEU A 81 54.30 -23.12 27.17
N GLY A 82 54.00 -22.00 27.81
CA GLY A 82 54.39 -20.69 27.30
C GLY A 82 53.96 -19.51 28.16
N LEU A 83 54.77 -18.45 28.08
CA LEU A 83 54.49 -17.11 28.61
C LEU A 83 54.43 -16.16 27.42
N LYS A 84 53.26 -15.54 27.20
CA LYS A 84 53.10 -14.48 26.21
C LYS A 84 52.80 -13.17 26.96
N SER A 85 53.64 -12.17 26.74
CA SER A 85 53.36 -10.78 27.12
C SER A 85 52.28 -10.25 26.19
N THR A 86 51.15 -9.85 26.76
CA THR A 86 50.03 -9.21 26.05
C THR A 86 49.72 -7.91 26.78
N THR A 87 49.43 -6.85 26.05
CA THR A 87 49.00 -5.60 26.67
C THR A 87 47.59 -5.76 27.28
N PRO A 88 47.22 -4.94 28.28
CA PRO A 88 45.85 -4.91 28.80
C PRO A 88 44.80 -4.67 27.71
N GLU A 89 45.11 -3.84 26.71
CA GLU A 89 44.24 -3.54 25.57
C GLU A 89 44.02 -4.77 24.66
N GLU A 90 45.08 -5.51 24.33
CA GLU A 90 44.98 -6.75 23.54
C GLU A 90 44.17 -7.83 24.29
N LEU A 91 44.35 -7.92 25.61
CA LEU A 91 43.60 -8.85 26.45
C LEU A 91 42.13 -8.44 26.53
N TYR A 92 41.86 -7.15 26.68
CA TYR A 92 40.51 -6.58 26.68
C TYR A 92 39.76 -6.85 25.38
N ALA A 93 40.36 -6.54 24.22
CA ALA A 93 39.78 -6.84 22.91
C ALA A 93 39.49 -8.34 22.75
N ARG A 94 40.44 -9.20 23.14
CA ARG A 94 40.26 -10.65 23.07
C ARG A 94 39.14 -11.16 23.99
N LYS A 95 38.98 -10.58 25.19
CA LYS A 95 37.91 -10.97 26.13
C LYS A 95 36.52 -10.58 25.60
N ILE A 96 36.42 -9.45 24.91
CA ILE A 96 35.20 -9.05 24.18
C ILE A 96 34.88 -10.06 23.07
N ASP A 97 35.89 -10.47 22.29
CA ASP A 97 35.71 -11.44 21.20
C ASP A 97 35.24 -12.82 21.72
N ILE A 98 35.71 -13.22 22.90
CA ILE A 98 35.35 -14.50 23.58
C ILE A 98 33.99 -14.40 24.31
N GLU A 99 33.36 -13.22 24.35
CA GLU A 99 32.08 -12.96 25.05
C GLU A 99 32.15 -13.04 26.59
N GLU A 100 33.36 -12.93 27.16
CA GLU A 100 33.58 -12.84 28.60
C GLU A 100 33.47 -11.38 29.07
N TYR A 101 32.26 -10.83 28.97
CA TYR A 101 32.00 -9.39 29.17
C TYR A 101 32.25 -8.92 30.60
N GLU A 102 31.98 -9.73 31.63
CA GLU A 102 32.22 -9.37 33.03
C GLU A 102 33.72 -9.19 33.32
N ASP A 103 34.54 -10.11 32.84
CA ASP A 103 36.00 -10.02 32.91
C ASP A 103 36.51 -8.80 32.13
N ALA A 104 35.95 -8.56 30.94
CA ALA A 104 36.30 -7.39 30.13
C ALA A 104 35.97 -6.07 30.85
N LEU A 105 34.80 -5.97 31.50
CA LEU A 105 34.41 -4.80 32.30
C LEU A 105 35.33 -4.60 33.52
N ASN A 106 35.66 -5.69 34.22
CA ASN A 106 36.61 -5.65 35.34
C ASN A 106 37.99 -5.15 34.88
N LEU A 107 38.47 -5.63 33.74
CA LEU A 107 39.72 -5.17 33.13
C LEU A 107 39.64 -3.70 32.72
N ALA A 108 38.53 -3.27 32.12
CA ALA A 108 38.33 -1.88 31.75
C ALA A 108 38.36 -0.95 32.96
N ASN A 109 37.67 -1.31 34.03
CA ASN A 109 37.67 -0.55 35.28
C ASN A 109 39.06 -0.53 35.95
N THR A 110 39.81 -1.64 35.88
CA THR A 110 41.13 -1.75 36.52
C THR A 110 42.20 -0.95 35.77
N TYR A 111 42.12 -0.90 34.43
CA TYR A 111 43.12 -0.27 33.57
C TYR A 111 42.64 1.05 32.95
N ASN A 112 41.48 1.57 33.36
CA ASN A 112 40.83 2.77 32.83
C ASN A 112 40.66 2.74 31.31
N LEU A 113 40.22 1.59 30.78
CA LEU A 113 39.88 1.42 29.36
C LEU A 113 38.40 1.78 29.12
N ASP A 114 38.06 2.02 27.86
CA ASP A 114 36.71 2.44 27.45
C ASP A 114 35.67 1.34 27.69
N THR A 115 34.85 1.46 28.74
CA THR A 115 33.78 0.50 29.05
C THR A 115 32.69 0.43 27.99
N ASP A 116 32.52 1.49 27.19
CA ASP A 116 31.48 1.54 26.17
C ASP A 116 31.69 0.42 25.15
N LEU A 117 32.93 0.05 24.82
CA LEU A 117 33.18 -0.97 23.79
C LEU A 117 32.53 -2.32 24.15
N VAL A 118 32.54 -2.71 25.42
CA VAL A 118 31.83 -3.91 25.89
C VAL A 118 30.33 -3.76 25.68
N TYR A 119 29.71 -2.68 26.19
CA TYR A 119 28.26 -2.49 26.07
C TYR A 119 27.79 -2.33 24.61
N GLN A 120 28.60 -1.68 23.76
CA GLN A 120 28.36 -1.56 22.32
C GLN A 120 28.39 -2.92 21.63
N THR A 121 29.32 -3.80 22.00
CA THR A 121 29.37 -5.18 21.44
C THR A 121 28.20 -6.04 21.93
N GLN A 122 27.82 -5.93 23.21
CA GLN A 122 26.64 -6.60 23.75
C GLN A 122 25.36 -6.13 23.05
N TRP A 123 25.19 -4.81 22.86
CA TRP A 123 24.06 -4.25 22.12
C TRP A 123 23.96 -4.81 20.70
N ARG A 124 25.07 -4.84 19.95
CA ARG A 124 25.10 -5.32 18.54
C ARG A 124 24.77 -6.81 18.39
N LYS A 125 25.06 -7.63 19.41
CA LYS A 125 24.73 -9.06 19.43
C LYS A 125 23.35 -9.35 20.04
N SER A 126 22.70 -8.35 20.63
CA SER A 126 21.37 -8.50 21.23
C SER A 126 20.25 -8.44 20.19
N GLU A 127 19.06 -8.91 20.57
CA GLU A 127 17.83 -8.82 19.77
C GLU A 127 17.16 -7.43 19.85
N PHE A 128 17.85 -6.42 20.37
CA PHE A 128 17.33 -5.04 20.55
C PHE A 128 16.00 -4.97 21.33
N SER A 129 15.79 -5.90 22.25
CA SER A 129 14.60 -5.99 23.09
C SER A 129 14.52 -4.86 24.12
N LEU A 130 13.37 -4.73 24.79
CA LEU A 130 13.19 -3.77 25.90
C LEU A 130 14.22 -3.98 27.03
N SER A 131 14.59 -5.23 27.32
CA SER A 131 15.63 -5.52 28.31
C SER A 131 17.01 -5.11 27.79
N ALA A 132 17.33 -5.38 26.52
CA ALA A 132 18.60 -4.99 25.91
C ALA A 132 18.83 -3.48 25.93
N ILE A 133 17.77 -2.68 25.70
CA ILE A 133 17.84 -1.20 25.81
C ILE A 133 18.25 -0.80 27.23
N LYS A 134 17.60 -1.39 28.25
CA LYS A 134 17.86 -1.07 29.66
C LYS A 134 19.19 -1.63 30.18
N GLU A 135 19.64 -2.78 29.69
CA GLU A 135 20.80 -3.49 30.24
C GLU A 135 22.11 -3.11 29.56
N HIS A 136 22.06 -2.74 28.27
CA HIS A 136 23.25 -2.44 27.47
C HIS A 136 23.27 -0.99 27.00
N LEU A 137 22.23 -0.53 26.28
CA LEU A 137 22.24 0.80 25.65
C LEU A 137 22.26 1.94 26.67
N SER A 138 21.55 1.78 27.79
CA SER A 138 21.52 2.75 28.90
C SER A 138 22.87 2.98 29.58
N LYS A 139 23.82 2.05 29.44
CA LYS A 139 25.14 2.09 30.08
C LYS A 139 26.23 2.63 29.16
N VAL A 140 25.91 2.89 27.89
CA VAL A 140 26.85 3.49 26.94
C VAL A 140 26.94 4.99 27.19
N SER A 141 28.16 5.47 27.38
CA SER A 141 28.41 6.87 27.71
C SER A 141 28.34 7.77 26.49
N LYS A 142 28.81 7.36 25.31
CA LYS A 142 28.87 8.24 24.13
C LYS A 142 27.50 8.56 23.54
N ARG A 143 27.03 9.82 23.67
CA ARG A 143 25.71 10.26 23.21
C ARG A 143 25.48 10.11 21.71
N SER A 144 26.39 10.60 20.88
CA SER A 144 26.25 10.55 19.41
C SER A 144 26.11 9.11 18.91
N TRP A 145 26.86 8.18 19.50
CA TRP A 145 26.76 6.75 19.18
C TRP A 145 25.39 6.18 19.55
N VAL A 146 24.89 6.48 20.75
CA VAL A 146 23.57 6.02 21.22
C VAL A 146 22.45 6.55 20.32
N LEU A 147 22.47 7.85 20.01
CA LEU A 147 21.47 8.49 19.15
C LEU A 147 21.49 7.89 17.74
N ASN A 148 22.68 7.66 17.18
CA ASN A 148 22.81 7.02 15.88
C ASN A 148 22.25 5.59 15.88
N GLU A 149 22.52 4.78 16.91
CA GLU A 149 21.94 3.44 17.01
C GLU A 149 20.41 3.46 17.16
N CYS A 150 19.85 4.42 17.91
CA CYS A 150 18.40 4.61 18.04
C CYS A 150 17.74 4.93 16.68
N ILE A 151 18.45 5.65 15.80
CA ILE A 151 17.96 6.01 14.47
C ILE A 151 18.18 4.91 13.44
N MET A 152 19.29 4.16 13.54
CA MET A 152 19.69 3.18 12.53
C MET A 152 19.10 1.80 12.75
N ARG A 153 18.88 1.38 14.01
CA ARG A 153 18.36 0.04 14.32
C ARG A 153 16.84 -0.01 14.34
N VAL A 154 16.30 -1.19 14.05
CA VAL A 154 14.87 -1.49 14.15
C VAL A 154 14.70 -2.79 14.95
N PRO A 155 14.05 -2.74 16.12
CA PRO A 155 13.70 -3.92 16.90
C PRO A 155 12.62 -4.80 16.23
N GLU A 156 12.52 -6.07 16.67
CA GLU A 156 11.51 -7.02 16.14
C GLU A 156 10.08 -6.73 16.63
N THR A 157 9.94 -6.09 17.80
CA THR A 157 8.63 -5.80 18.41
C THR A 157 8.29 -4.32 18.35
N PHE A 158 7.00 -4.02 18.24
CA PHE A 158 6.48 -2.66 18.22
C PHE A 158 6.86 -1.87 19.48
N GLU A 159 6.71 -2.48 20.66
CA GLU A 159 7.02 -1.83 21.94
C GLU A 159 8.51 -1.50 22.05
N ALA A 160 9.38 -2.41 21.60
CA ALA A 160 10.83 -2.17 21.61
C ALA A 160 11.20 -1.07 20.62
N ALA A 161 10.61 -1.03 19.42
CA ALA A 161 10.83 0.04 18.45
C ALA A 161 10.39 1.40 19.01
N ARG A 162 9.23 1.45 19.68
CA ARG A 162 8.74 2.67 20.33
C ARG A 162 9.64 3.11 21.47
N GLU A 163 10.06 2.19 22.35
CA GLU A 163 10.93 2.55 23.48
C GLU A 163 12.33 2.95 23.01
N LEU A 164 12.88 2.33 21.97
CA LEU A 164 14.18 2.71 21.40
C LEU A 164 14.17 4.17 20.90
N LEU A 165 13.11 4.56 20.18
CA LEU A 165 12.96 5.94 19.71
C LEU A 165 12.75 6.92 20.86
N ASN A 166 11.91 6.57 21.85
CA ASN A 166 11.70 7.40 23.03
C ASN A 166 12.99 7.54 23.86
N PHE A 167 13.78 6.47 23.98
CA PHE A 167 15.07 6.47 24.66
C PHE A 167 16.03 7.45 23.97
N GLY A 168 16.12 7.42 22.64
CA GLY A 168 16.86 8.43 21.88
C GLY A 168 16.35 9.86 22.11
N LEU A 169 15.02 10.07 22.17
CA LEU A 169 14.43 11.39 22.40
C LEU A 169 14.74 11.97 23.78
N ARG A 170 14.89 11.13 24.82
CA ARG A 170 15.36 11.54 26.15
C ARG A 170 16.79 12.06 26.08
N GLY A 171 17.67 11.37 25.35
CA GLY A 171 19.05 11.80 25.13
C GLY A 171 19.24 12.99 24.19
N ALA A 172 18.20 13.37 23.44
CA ALA A 172 18.19 14.52 22.56
C ALA A 172 17.19 15.59 23.03
N ASN A 173 17.04 15.76 24.35
CA ASN A 173 16.10 16.72 24.95
C ASN A 173 16.61 18.18 24.89
N LEU A 174 15.76 19.13 25.31
CA LEU A 174 16.10 20.56 25.29
C LEU A 174 17.23 20.90 26.29
N GLU A 175 17.30 20.20 27.41
CA GLU A 175 18.36 20.40 28.41
C GLU A 175 19.73 20.04 27.86
N THR A 176 19.82 18.89 27.17
CA THR A 176 21.02 18.46 26.46
C THR A 176 21.42 19.49 25.39
N PHE A 177 20.44 20.05 24.68
CA PHE A 177 20.70 21.09 23.69
C PHE A 177 21.33 22.37 24.31
N LEU A 178 20.88 22.76 25.50
CA LEU A 178 21.41 23.92 26.23
C LEU A 178 22.80 23.64 26.81
N THR A 179 23.00 22.49 27.46
CA THR A 179 24.28 22.12 28.09
C THR A 179 25.42 21.98 27.07
N ILE A 180 25.13 21.55 25.84
CA ILE A 180 26.14 21.52 24.76
C ILE A 180 26.72 22.91 24.48
N ALA A 181 25.95 23.99 24.66
CA ALA A 181 26.46 25.35 24.50
C ALA A 181 27.56 25.71 25.51
N ASP A 182 27.47 25.13 26.72
CA ASP A 182 28.31 25.44 27.87
C ASP A 182 29.59 24.57 27.96
N GLY A 183 29.83 23.70 26.97
CA GLY A 183 31.02 22.82 26.94
C GLY A 183 30.78 21.45 27.57
N ASP A 184 29.69 20.82 27.20
CA ASP A 184 29.29 19.47 27.62
C ASP A 184 30.34 18.37 27.36
N ASP A 185 30.31 17.32 28.18
CA ASP A 185 31.27 16.21 28.15
C ASP A 185 30.92 15.11 27.13
N GLY A 186 29.82 15.30 26.38
CA GLY A 186 29.36 14.39 25.33
C GLY A 186 28.73 13.11 25.87
N LYS A 187 28.47 13.02 27.18
CA LYS A 187 27.89 11.82 27.78
C LYS A 187 26.37 11.76 27.65
N PHE A 188 25.85 10.56 27.40
CA PHE A 188 24.43 10.28 27.43
C PHE A 188 23.98 10.23 28.90
N ILE A 189 23.09 11.14 29.29
CA ILE A 189 22.53 11.18 30.64
C ILE A 189 21.15 10.54 30.59
N ASN A 190 20.97 9.45 31.34
CA ASN A 190 19.68 8.77 31.46
C ASN A 190 18.89 9.42 32.61
N GLU A 191 17.67 9.90 32.33
CA GLU A 191 16.88 10.80 33.20
C GLU A 191 16.38 10.19 34.53
N GLU A 192 16.71 8.95 34.87
CA GLU A 192 16.29 8.33 36.14
C GLU A 192 16.94 8.96 37.41
N LEU A 193 17.73 10.04 37.29
CA LEU A 193 18.52 10.62 38.38
C LEU A 193 18.25 12.10 38.72
N ASN A 194 17.26 12.77 38.14
CA ASN A 194 16.99 14.19 38.47
C ASN A 194 15.48 14.51 38.63
N ASP A 195 14.99 14.32 39.86
CA ASP A 195 13.57 14.48 40.24
C ASP A 195 13.03 15.93 40.15
N GLU A 196 13.89 16.95 40.07
CA GLU A 196 13.45 18.35 40.00
C GLU A 196 13.24 18.88 38.56
N LEU A 197 13.73 18.17 37.52
CA LEU A 197 13.77 18.64 36.13
C LEU A 197 13.10 17.71 35.10
N SER A 198 12.69 16.50 35.52
CA SER A 198 11.91 15.54 34.74
C SER A 198 10.55 16.09 34.25
N GLU A 199 10.06 17.17 34.86
CA GLU A 199 8.87 17.91 34.41
C GLU A 199 9.05 18.58 33.04
N LEU A 200 10.28 18.85 32.57
CA LEU A 200 10.53 19.57 31.30
C LEU A 200 10.37 18.70 30.04
N ASN A 201 10.41 17.37 30.17
CA ASN A 201 10.39 16.46 29.01
C ASN A 201 9.11 15.64 28.87
N HIS A 202 8.24 15.65 29.88
CA HIS A 202 6.86 15.23 29.69
C HIS A 202 6.10 16.26 28.87
N VAL A 203 5.40 15.81 27.82
CA VAL A 203 4.37 16.59 27.14
C VAL A 203 3.17 16.71 28.09
N SER A 204 3.34 17.42 29.21
CA SER A 204 2.19 17.86 29.98
C SER A 204 1.59 19.06 29.25
N SER A 205 0.27 19.06 29.09
CA SER A 205 -0.49 20.16 28.50
C SER A 205 -0.52 21.41 29.41
N ASP A 206 0.44 21.54 30.33
CA ASP A 206 0.48 22.60 31.31
C ASP A 206 1.03 23.88 30.67
N LEU A 207 0.19 24.91 30.61
CA LEU A 207 0.54 26.22 30.06
C LEU A 207 1.84 26.81 30.67
N LYS A 208 2.12 26.49 31.94
CA LYS A 208 3.34 26.92 32.64
C LYS A 208 4.61 26.32 32.05
N HIS A 209 4.55 25.06 31.60
CA HIS A 209 5.66 24.36 30.97
C HIS A 209 5.98 25.00 29.61
N ILE A 210 4.96 25.19 28.78
CA ILE A 210 5.09 25.84 27.46
C ILE A 210 5.68 27.24 27.60
N GLN A 211 5.26 28.01 28.61
CA GLN A 211 5.81 29.35 28.90
C GLN A 211 7.30 29.28 29.25
N ARG A 212 7.71 28.36 30.13
CA ARG A 212 9.10 28.20 30.53
C ARG A 212 10.00 27.80 29.37
N VAL A 213 9.56 26.86 28.53
CA VAL A 213 10.27 26.47 27.29
C VAL A 213 10.39 27.67 26.35
N ASN A 214 9.32 28.47 26.18
CA ASN A 214 9.37 29.67 25.35
C ASN A 214 10.36 30.73 25.86
N GLU A 215 10.48 30.90 27.18
CA GLU A 215 11.45 31.83 27.78
C GLU A 215 12.88 31.37 27.54
N LEU A 216 13.16 30.07 27.73
CA LEU A 216 14.48 29.48 27.46
C LEU A 216 14.85 29.57 25.98
N LEU A 217 13.91 29.34 25.06
CA LEU A 217 14.18 29.44 23.63
C LEU A 217 14.48 30.88 23.18
N LYS A 218 13.89 31.90 23.82
CA LYS A 218 14.17 33.31 23.52
C LYS A 218 15.60 33.74 23.88
N THR A 219 16.24 33.06 24.83
CA THR A 219 17.61 33.39 25.22
C THR A 219 18.66 32.83 24.26
N ILE A 220 18.26 31.95 23.33
CA ILE A 220 19.16 31.24 22.43
C ILE A 220 19.42 32.08 21.16
N ASP A 221 20.69 32.36 20.89
CA ASP A 221 21.13 33.00 19.65
C ASP A 221 21.36 31.95 18.56
N LEU A 222 20.35 31.75 17.70
CA LEU A 222 20.37 30.74 16.62
C LEU A 222 21.49 30.95 15.59
N SER A 223 22.05 32.16 15.50
CA SER A 223 23.15 32.46 14.58
C SER A 223 24.50 31.92 15.05
N LYS A 224 24.62 31.52 16.33
CA LYS A 224 25.86 31.06 16.96
C LYS A 224 25.80 29.62 17.46
N LEU A 225 24.88 28.82 16.93
CA LEU A 225 24.79 27.41 17.31
C LEU A 225 26.05 26.64 16.91
N THR A 226 26.55 25.84 17.84
CA THR A 226 27.68 24.94 17.60
C THR A 226 27.26 23.80 16.67
N ASP A 227 28.21 23.16 16.00
CA ASP A 227 27.89 22.05 15.10
C ASP A 227 27.30 20.85 15.86
N SER A 228 27.75 20.61 17.09
CA SER A 228 27.16 19.60 17.99
C SER A 228 25.70 19.88 18.33
N GLN A 229 25.31 21.15 18.49
CA GLN A 229 23.90 21.54 18.70
C GLN A 229 23.05 21.29 17.46
N LYS A 230 23.58 21.60 16.27
CA LYS A 230 22.89 21.32 14.99
C LYS A 230 22.73 19.81 14.78
N GLU A 231 23.76 19.02 15.08
CA GLU A 231 23.73 17.57 15.00
C GLU A 231 22.66 16.98 15.94
N LEU A 232 22.56 17.49 17.18
CA LEU A 232 21.52 17.07 18.13
C LEU A 232 20.10 17.34 17.60
N ILE A 233 19.88 18.52 17.00
CA ILE A 233 18.59 18.85 16.36
C ILE A 233 18.30 17.86 15.23
N ASN A 234 19.28 17.54 14.39
CA ASN A 234 19.11 16.57 13.30
C ASN A 234 18.74 15.18 13.83
N TYR A 235 19.40 14.70 14.88
CA TYR A 235 19.03 13.44 15.55
C TYR A 235 17.61 13.50 16.11
N ARG A 236 17.25 14.58 16.81
CA ARG A 236 15.89 14.75 17.38
C ARG A 236 14.82 14.74 16.29
N ARG A 237 15.03 15.46 15.18
CA ARG A 237 14.09 15.50 14.05
C ARG A 237 13.93 14.14 13.37
N LYS A 238 15.03 13.40 13.17
CA LYS A 238 14.98 12.04 12.60
C LYS A 238 14.24 11.06 13.53
N LEU A 239 14.50 11.13 14.85
CA LEU A 239 13.78 10.32 15.84
C LEU A 239 12.28 10.62 15.87
N LEU A 240 11.90 11.90 15.82
CA LEU A 240 10.52 12.33 15.76
C LEU A 240 9.83 11.86 14.47
N ASP A 241 10.47 11.99 13.30
CA ASP A 241 9.95 11.50 12.03
C ASP A 241 9.73 9.98 12.05
N HIS A 242 10.72 9.22 12.55
CA HIS A 242 10.59 7.77 12.74
C HIS A 242 9.44 7.43 13.69
N LEU A 243 9.28 8.15 14.80
CA LEU A 243 8.21 7.92 15.77
C LEU A 243 6.83 8.22 15.19
N ASP A 244 6.70 9.32 14.44
CA ASP A 244 5.45 9.68 13.77
C ASP A 244 5.08 8.65 12.70
N LYS A 245 6.06 8.16 11.94
CA LYS A 245 5.88 7.03 11.02
C LYS A 245 5.51 5.74 11.76
N LEU A 246 6.10 5.45 12.92
CA LEU A 246 5.76 4.25 13.71
C LEU A 246 4.29 4.29 14.17
N LYS A 247 3.84 5.44 14.68
CA LYS A 247 2.43 5.66 15.06
C LYS A 247 1.50 5.57 13.85
N THR A 248 1.91 6.13 12.71
CA THR A 248 1.15 6.02 11.47
C THR A 248 1.01 4.57 11.05
N TYR A 249 2.10 3.79 11.12
CA TYR A 249 2.09 2.37 10.83
C TYR A 249 1.17 1.59 11.79
N GLU A 250 1.21 1.88 13.09
CA GLU A 250 0.29 1.34 14.11
C GLU A 250 -1.19 1.56 13.71
N ILE A 251 -1.53 2.78 13.28
CA ILE A 251 -2.89 3.13 12.85
C ILE A 251 -3.29 2.35 11.58
N ILE A 252 -2.36 2.16 10.63
CA ILE A 252 -2.60 1.41 9.39
C ILE A 252 -2.90 -0.07 9.70
N ILE A 253 -2.06 -0.72 10.51
CA ILE A 253 -2.21 -2.14 10.86
C ILE A 253 -3.36 -2.39 11.83
N GLY A 254 -3.69 -1.39 12.67
CA GLY A 254 -4.75 -1.42 13.68
C GLY A 254 -4.46 -2.28 14.91
N ASP A 255 -3.44 -3.14 14.84
CA ASP A 255 -3.05 -4.07 15.90
C ASP A 255 -1.52 -4.21 15.90
N SER A 256 -0.91 -3.90 17.05
CA SER A 256 0.54 -3.91 17.25
C SER A 256 1.15 -5.30 17.06
N GLU A 257 0.39 -6.38 17.21
CA GLU A 257 0.86 -7.74 16.95
C GLU A 257 1.15 -8.02 15.47
N LYS A 258 0.58 -7.22 14.55
CA LYS A 258 0.82 -7.33 13.10
C LYS A 258 2.05 -6.54 12.65
N TYR A 259 2.81 -5.98 13.58
CA TYR A 259 4.02 -5.25 13.29
C TYR A 259 5.03 -6.12 12.56
N ARG A 260 5.57 -5.60 11.45
CA ARG A 260 6.67 -6.22 10.71
C ARG A 260 7.84 -5.27 10.66
N LYS A 261 8.97 -5.68 11.24
CA LYS A 261 10.23 -4.93 11.25
C LYS A 261 10.66 -4.52 9.85
N ASP A 262 10.75 -5.47 8.91
CA ASP A 262 11.23 -5.21 7.54
C ASP A 262 10.41 -4.12 6.84
N PHE A 263 9.09 -4.15 7.02
CA PHE A 263 8.20 -3.13 6.46
C PHE A 263 8.45 -1.77 7.10
N TYR A 264 8.54 -1.70 8.43
CA TYR A 264 8.77 -0.43 9.12
C TYR A 264 10.16 0.16 8.83
N GLU A 265 11.18 -0.69 8.67
CA GLU A 265 12.53 -0.27 8.29
C GLU A 265 12.53 0.44 6.92
N GLU A 266 11.86 -0.14 5.92
CA GLU A 266 11.68 0.48 4.61
C GLU A 266 10.81 1.74 4.68
N PHE A 267 9.69 1.67 5.41
CA PHE A 267 8.72 2.76 5.55
C PHE A 267 9.34 4.00 6.20
N ARG A 268 10.17 3.82 7.23
CA ARG A 268 10.76 4.95 7.96
C ARG A 268 11.86 5.67 7.17
N GLN A 269 12.55 4.96 6.28
CA GLN A 269 13.63 5.53 5.45
C GLN A 269 13.11 6.40 4.29
N ARG A 270 11.89 6.13 3.81
CA ARG A 270 11.27 6.86 2.69
C ARG A 270 10.66 8.18 3.09
N THR A 271 10.54 9.10 2.14
CA THR A 271 9.77 10.33 2.39
C THR A 271 8.28 10.00 2.57
N VAL A 272 7.54 10.94 3.16
CA VAL A 272 6.09 10.79 3.32
C VAL A 272 5.39 10.65 1.96
N VAL A 273 5.87 11.37 0.94
CA VAL A 273 5.32 11.35 -0.43
C VAL A 273 5.57 9.99 -1.08
N GLU A 274 6.81 9.47 -1.01
CA GLU A 274 7.17 8.15 -1.55
C GLU A 274 6.34 7.01 -0.93
N ASN A 275 6.11 7.09 0.39
CA ASN A 275 5.28 6.14 1.08
C ASN A 275 3.82 6.19 0.63
N ALA A 276 3.25 7.39 0.45
CA ALA A 276 1.89 7.55 -0.06
C ALA A 276 1.77 7.02 -1.50
N ILE A 277 2.77 7.25 -2.35
CA ILE A 277 2.84 6.70 -3.72
C ILE A 277 2.88 5.17 -3.68
N LYS A 278 3.74 4.57 -2.85
CA LYS A 278 3.83 3.11 -2.72
C LYS A 278 2.49 2.52 -2.27
N PHE A 279 1.85 3.09 -1.25
CA PHE A 279 0.53 2.63 -0.83
C PHE A 279 -0.53 2.75 -1.92
N ALA A 280 -0.50 3.81 -2.73
CA ALA A 280 -1.40 3.95 -3.86
C ALA A 280 -1.13 2.88 -4.95
N LYS A 281 0.14 2.66 -5.32
CA LYS A 281 0.55 1.62 -6.27
C LYS A 281 0.19 0.21 -5.78
N ASP A 282 0.25 -0.02 -4.47
CA ASP A 282 -0.13 -1.30 -3.82
C ASP A 282 -1.65 -1.44 -3.58
N CYS A 283 -2.49 -0.53 -4.09
CA CYS A 283 -3.94 -0.47 -3.87
C CYS A 283 -4.37 -0.38 -2.39
N ASN A 284 -3.48 0.04 -1.48
CA ASN A 284 -3.80 0.18 -0.06
C ASN A 284 -4.47 1.53 0.23
N VAL A 285 -5.73 1.65 -0.19
CA VAL A 285 -6.54 2.88 -0.05
C VAL A 285 -6.57 3.38 1.39
N LYS A 286 -6.79 2.47 2.35
CA LYS A 286 -6.85 2.82 3.78
C LYS A 286 -5.55 3.45 4.26
N ALA A 287 -4.40 2.92 3.84
CA ALA A 287 -3.12 3.52 4.21
C ALA A 287 -2.95 4.92 3.61
N VAL A 288 -3.37 5.14 2.36
CA VAL A 288 -3.35 6.48 1.74
C VAL A 288 -4.26 7.45 2.49
N GLU A 289 -5.46 7.04 2.90
CA GLU A 289 -6.36 7.86 3.76
C GLU A 289 -5.68 8.26 5.08
N VAL A 290 -5.03 7.30 5.75
CA VAL A 290 -4.29 7.56 7.00
C VAL A 290 -3.13 8.53 6.74
N MET A 291 -2.41 8.37 5.63
CA MET A 291 -1.32 9.28 5.26
C MET A 291 -1.82 10.71 5.04
N PHE A 292 -2.93 10.94 4.32
CA PHE A 292 -3.51 12.28 4.17
C PHE A 292 -4.04 12.85 5.49
N THR A 293 -4.58 12.01 6.37
CA THR A 293 -5.10 12.45 7.67
C THR A 293 -3.99 12.98 8.57
N PHE A 294 -2.87 12.27 8.68
CA PHE A 294 -1.82 12.59 9.65
C PHE A 294 -0.62 13.33 9.08
N HIS A 295 -0.40 13.26 7.77
CA HIS A 295 0.72 13.92 7.08
C HIS A 295 0.26 14.87 5.97
N GLY A 296 -0.99 15.33 6.02
CA GLY A 296 -1.60 16.21 5.01
C GLY A 296 -0.76 17.44 4.69
N SER A 297 -0.09 18.05 5.67
CA SER A 297 0.78 19.22 5.47
C SER A 297 1.88 19.01 4.42
N LYS A 298 2.38 17.79 4.25
CA LYS A 298 3.40 17.42 3.25
C LYS A 298 2.78 16.86 1.95
N LEU A 299 1.55 16.33 2.02
CA LEU A 299 0.92 15.61 0.91
C LEU A 299 -0.07 16.43 0.09
N MET A 300 -0.67 17.48 0.65
CA MET A 300 -1.76 18.21 -0.03
C MET A 300 -1.34 18.78 -1.38
N GLN A 301 -0.11 19.27 -1.52
CA GLN A 301 0.41 19.78 -2.79
C GLN A 301 0.52 18.70 -3.89
N HIS A 302 0.50 17.42 -3.51
CA HIS A 302 0.61 16.27 -4.40
C HIS A 302 -0.69 15.45 -4.46
N TRP A 303 -1.81 15.95 -3.93
CA TRP A 303 -3.03 15.17 -3.74
C TRP A 303 -3.45 14.40 -5.01
N LEU A 304 -3.68 15.12 -6.10
CA LEU A 304 -4.10 14.51 -7.36
C LEU A 304 -3.00 13.65 -8.01
N GLY A 305 -1.73 13.97 -7.75
CA GLY A 305 -0.60 13.15 -8.20
C GLY A 305 -0.60 11.78 -7.54
N ILE A 306 -0.77 11.73 -6.22
CA ILE A 306 -0.81 10.49 -5.44
C ILE A 306 -2.04 9.65 -5.80
N VAL A 307 -3.22 10.28 -5.94
CA VAL A 307 -4.43 9.56 -6.36
C VAL A 307 -4.29 9.02 -7.80
N ASN A 308 -3.55 9.69 -8.68
CA ASN A 308 -3.25 9.18 -10.01
C ASN A 308 -2.33 7.94 -10.00
N CYS A 309 -1.66 7.63 -8.88
CA CYS A 309 -0.82 6.45 -8.75
C CYS A 309 -1.62 5.17 -8.43
N PHE A 310 -2.92 5.26 -8.12
CA PHE A 310 -3.76 4.06 -8.05
C PHE A 310 -3.80 3.37 -9.42
N PRO A 311 -3.68 2.04 -9.51
CA PRO A 311 -3.80 1.34 -10.79
C PRO A 311 -5.14 1.58 -11.47
N GLU A 312 -5.16 1.64 -12.80
CA GLU A 312 -6.38 1.83 -13.62
C GLU A 312 -7.40 0.71 -13.43
N THR A 313 -6.94 -0.46 -12.98
CA THR A 313 -7.77 -1.64 -12.69
C THR A 313 -8.51 -1.53 -11.34
N LEU A 314 -8.10 -0.64 -10.44
CA LEU A 314 -8.76 -0.44 -9.16
C LEU A 314 -10.06 0.36 -9.35
N SER A 315 -11.16 -0.10 -8.75
CA SER A 315 -12.44 0.60 -8.88
C SER A 315 -12.39 1.97 -8.18
N PRO A 316 -12.82 3.06 -8.86
CA PRO A 316 -12.94 4.38 -8.24
C PRO A 316 -13.82 4.44 -6.99
N ARG A 317 -14.74 3.48 -6.81
CA ARG A 317 -15.55 3.35 -5.61
C ARG A 317 -14.73 3.00 -4.38
N GLU A 318 -13.65 2.24 -4.54
CA GLU A 318 -12.81 1.82 -3.41
C GLU A 318 -12.05 3.00 -2.81
N TYR A 319 -11.59 3.92 -3.66
CA TYR A 319 -10.87 5.13 -3.24
C TYR A 319 -11.71 6.40 -3.33
N GLU A 320 -13.05 6.28 -3.36
CA GLU A 320 -13.98 7.39 -3.53
C GLU A 320 -13.72 8.49 -2.49
N LYS A 321 -13.46 8.13 -1.23
CA LYS A 321 -13.16 9.10 -0.15
C LYS A 321 -11.94 9.98 -0.41
N LEU A 322 -11.00 9.51 -1.22
CA LEU A 322 -9.79 10.25 -1.58
C LEU A 322 -9.97 11.18 -2.78
N LEU A 323 -11.13 11.14 -3.43
CA LEU A 323 -11.41 11.99 -4.59
C LEU A 323 -11.83 13.42 -4.17
N PRO A 324 -11.55 14.44 -4.98
CA PRO A 324 -11.99 15.81 -4.68
C PRO A 324 -13.52 15.94 -4.68
N GLU A 325 -14.05 16.72 -3.72
CA GLU A 325 -15.47 17.07 -3.61
C GLU A 325 -15.65 18.59 -3.48
N CYS A 326 -16.65 19.14 -4.16
CA CYS A 326 -16.99 20.56 -4.07
C CYS A 326 -18.37 20.79 -3.45
N ASP A 327 -18.55 21.94 -2.80
CA ASP A 327 -19.86 22.42 -2.39
C ASP A 327 -20.66 23.00 -3.57
N SER A 328 -21.87 23.47 -3.28
CA SER A 328 -22.76 24.09 -4.28
C SER A 328 -22.20 25.37 -4.90
N ASP A 329 -21.27 26.04 -4.22
CA ASP A 329 -20.62 27.28 -4.68
C ASP A 329 -19.30 26.99 -5.42
N GLY A 330 -18.96 25.70 -5.61
CA GLY A 330 -17.75 25.24 -6.28
C GLY A 330 -16.48 25.32 -5.41
N GLN A 331 -16.62 25.47 -4.10
CA GLN A 331 -15.50 25.45 -3.16
C GLN A 331 -15.10 24.02 -2.83
N LEU A 332 -13.80 23.75 -2.79
CA LEU A 332 -13.24 22.43 -2.55
C LEU A 332 -13.28 22.06 -1.06
N PHE A 333 -13.84 20.90 -0.74
CA PHE A 333 -13.69 20.28 0.58
C PHE A 333 -12.28 19.72 0.73
N LEU A 334 -11.56 20.24 1.73
CA LEU A 334 -10.24 19.74 2.10
C LEU A 334 -10.37 18.54 3.04
N PHE A 335 -9.41 17.62 2.99
CA PHE A 335 -9.35 16.51 3.91
C PHE A 335 -9.33 16.97 5.36
N TYR A 336 -9.99 16.18 6.21
CA TYR A 336 -9.79 16.27 7.63
C TYR A 336 -8.34 15.91 7.97
N GLN A 337 -7.61 16.87 8.52
CA GLN A 337 -6.24 16.68 8.97
C GLN A 337 -6.20 16.66 10.50
N LYS A 338 -5.39 15.76 11.05
CA LYS A 338 -5.20 15.58 12.49
C LYS A 338 -3.72 15.48 12.80
N GLU A 339 -3.27 16.23 13.79
CA GLU A 339 -1.90 16.11 14.29
C GLU A 339 -1.75 14.82 15.12
N LEU A 340 -0.64 14.09 14.91
CA LEU A 340 -0.29 12.88 15.68
C LEU A 340 0.10 13.20 17.13
N ARG A 341 0.65 14.40 17.34
CA ARG A 341 1.13 14.92 18.62
C ARG A 341 1.33 16.43 18.51
N PRO A 342 1.41 17.15 19.63
CA PRO A 342 1.84 18.55 19.63
C PRO A 342 3.22 18.71 18.99
N LYS A 343 3.43 19.86 18.34
CA LYS A 343 4.73 20.21 17.76
C LYS A 343 5.81 20.33 18.84
N ASP A 344 6.94 19.71 18.56
CA ASP A 344 8.13 19.76 19.40
C ASP A 344 8.81 21.14 19.31
N TRP A 345 9.59 21.52 20.32
CA TRP A 345 10.40 22.75 20.28
C TRP A 345 11.37 22.72 19.08
N SER A 346 11.86 21.51 18.77
CA SER A 346 12.22 20.97 17.48
C SER A 346 11.80 21.74 16.25
N GLU A 347 10.47 21.73 16.10
CA GLU A 347 9.66 21.83 14.89
C GLU A 347 9.16 23.25 14.63
N ARG A 348 9.70 24.21 15.37
CA ARG A 348 9.40 25.62 15.15
C ARG A 348 10.17 26.15 13.94
N HIS A 349 9.60 27.16 13.32
CA HIS A 349 10.09 27.73 12.08
C HIS A 349 11.52 28.27 12.22
N GLU A 350 11.93 28.72 13.41
CA GLU A 350 13.26 29.26 13.65
C GLU A 350 14.37 28.19 13.53
N PHE A 351 14.04 26.91 13.75
CA PHE A 351 14.98 25.80 13.63
C PHE A 351 15.00 25.15 12.24
N GLU A 352 14.08 25.56 11.35
CA GLU A 352 13.88 24.93 10.04
C GLU A 352 15.11 25.05 9.13
N ALA A 353 15.88 26.14 9.26
CA ALA A 353 17.09 26.39 8.47
C ALA A 353 18.30 25.53 8.88
N ILE A 354 18.24 24.88 10.05
CA ILE A 354 19.34 24.08 10.61
C ILE A 354 19.30 22.64 10.11
N VAL A 355 18.10 22.14 9.80
CA VAL A 355 17.90 20.76 9.38
C VAL A 355 18.44 20.58 7.97
N GLU A 356 19.32 19.60 7.79
CA GLU A 356 19.77 19.18 6.46
C GLU A 356 18.57 18.72 5.64
N ARG A 357 18.21 19.51 4.62
CA ARG A 357 17.17 19.13 3.68
C ARG A 357 17.78 18.20 2.64
N ASP A 358 17.27 16.98 2.57
CA ASP A 358 17.35 16.23 1.32
C ASP A 358 16.71 17.10 0.24
N SER A 359 17.40 17.26 -0.89
CA SER A 359 17.05 18.24 -1.93
C SER A 359 15.69 17.98 -2.59
N THR A 360 15.10 16.83 -2.33
CA THR A 360 13.95 16.27 -3.02
C THR A 360 12.93 15.76 -2.00
N ASP A 361 11.68 16.20 -2.11
CA ASP A 361 10.56 15.72 -1.27
C ASP A 361 10.11 14.29 -1.68
N GLY A 362 10.75 13.69 -2.68
CA GLY A 362 10.43 12.39 -3.26
C GLY A 362 9.29 12.47 -4.27
N SER A 363 8.85 13.68 -4.63
CA SER A 363 7.77 13.90 -5.60
C SER A 363 8.21 13.76 -7.05
N GLU A 364 9.51 13.73 -7.31
CA GLU A 364 10.11 13.48 -8.63
C GLU A 364 9.55 12.19 -9.24
N VAL A 365 9.31 11.17 -8.42
CA VAL A 365 8.70 9.90 -8.84
C VAL A 365 7.37 10.09 -9.58
N ILE A 366 6.55 11.08 -9.20
CA ILE A 366 5.27 11.35 -9.87
C ILE A 366 5.49 12.14 -11.16
N TYR A 367 6.26 13.23 -11.07
CA TYR A 367 6.31 14.26 -12.10
C TYR A 367 7.34 13.97 -13.21
N GLU A 368 8.37 13.18 -12.92
CA GLU A 368 9.28 12.68 -13.95
C GLU A 368 8.64 11.53 -14.73
N GLU A 369 7.92 10.62 -14.06
CA GLU A 369 7.15 9.54 -14.72
C GLU A 369 6.00 10.12 -15.57
N ASN A 370 5.31 11.15 -15.06
CA ASN A 370 4.19 11.77 -15.77
C ASN A 370 4.21 13.31 -15.66
N PRO A 371 4.95 14.00 -16.57
CA PRO A 371 5.09 15.45 -16.54
C PRO A 371 3.78 16.21 -16.63
N SER A 372 2.76 15.61 -17.26
CA SER A 372 1.43 16.20 -17.38
C SER A 372 0.76 16.46 -16.03
N LEU A 373 1.18 15.76 -14.96
CA LEU A 373 0.63 15.94 -13.62
C LEU A 373 1.19 17.17 -12.89
N SER A 374 2.25 17.79 -13.41
CA SER A 374 2.92 18.93 -12.77
C SER A 374 1.99 20.13 -12.58
N MET A 375 1.01 20.31 -13.48
CA MET A 375 -0.02 21.35 -13.35
C MET A 375 -0.95 21.16 -12.14
N TYR A 376 -0.99 19.96 -11.56
CA TYR A 376 -1.77 19.66 -10.36
C TYR A 376 -0.92 19.69 -9.08
N ARG A 377 0.38 20.04 -9.17
CA ARG A 377 1.25 20.26 -8.01
C ARG A 377 0.91 21.60 -7.35
N ASN A 378 -0.24 21.69 -6.70
CA ASN A 378 -0.74 22.91 -6.07
C ASN A 378 -1.66 22.57 -4.89
N THR A 379 -1.69 23.43 -3.88
CA THR A 379 -2.63 23.36 -2.74
C THR A 379 -3.99 23.99 -3.06
N GLU A 380 -4.06 24.91 -4.03
CA GLU A 380 -5.30 25.59 -4.44
C GLU A 380 -5.83 25.02 -5.76
N LEU A 381 -6.55 23.91 -5.68
CA LEU A 381 -7.16 23.26 -6.85
C LEU A 381 -8.47 23.96 -7.23
N THR A 382 -8.48 24.57 -8.42
CA THR A 382 -9.68 25.23 -8.97
C THR A 382 -10.63 24.22 -9.63
N MET A 383 -11.91 24.58 -9.75
CA MET A 383 -12.91 23.75 -10.47
C MET A 383 -12.45 23.36 -11.88
N GLY A 384 -11.80 24.28 -12.61
CA GLY A 384 -11.25 24.00 -13.94
C GLY A 384 -10.13 22.95 -13.93
N LEU A 385 -9.26 22.97 -12.91
CA LEU A 385 -8.22 21.94 -12.74
C LEU A 385 -8.83 20.59 -12.36
N LEU A 386 -9.83 20.58 -11.47
CA LEU A 386 -10.54 19.36 -11.08
C LEU A 386 -11.25 18.72 -12.27
N ASN A 387 -12.03 19.49 -13.03
CA ASN A 387 -12.67 19.03 -14.26
C ASN A 387 -11.65 18.40 -15.22
N LYS A 388 -10.54 19.09 -15.46
CA LYS A 388 -9.49 18.62 -16.36
C LYS A 388 -8.83 17.33 -15.85
N TRP A 389 -8.60 17.22 -14.54
CA TRP A 389 -8.03 16.01 -13.93
C TRP A 389 -8.98 14.80 -14.04
N TYR A 390 -10.25 14.96 -13.67
CA TYR A 390 -11.25 13.88 -13.77
C TYR A 390 -11.38 13.36 -15.20
N LYS A 391 -11.46 14.28 -16.18
CA LYS A 391 -11.47 13.91 -17.60
C LYS A 391 -10.18 13.18 -17.97
N ALA A 392 -9.01 13.78 -17.74
CA ALA A 392 -7.72 13.18 -18.10
C ALA A 392 -7.54 11.79 -17.50
N ARG A 393 -7.93 11.60 -16.23
CA ARG A 393 -7.84 10.31 -15.54
C ARG A 393 -8.82 9.29 -16.10
N ALA A 394 -10.06 9.67 -16.43
CA ALA A 394 -11.02 8.76 -17.06
C ALA A 394 -10.55 8.31 -18.46
N TYR A 395 -10.01 9.23 -19.27
CA TYR A 395 -9.36 8.88 -20.55
C TYR A 395 -8.17 7.94 -20.35
N GLN A 396 -7.35 8.18 -19.32
CA GLN A 396 -6.21 7.32 -19.01
C GLN A 396 -6.68 5.90 -18.65
N ILE A 397 -7.66 5.76 -17.76
CA ILE A 397 -8.22 4.48 -17.34
C ILE A 397 -8.74 3.70 -18.56
N GLU A 398 -9.56 4.33 -19.40
CA GLU A 398 -10.12 3.67 -20.57
C GLU A 398 -9.03 3.28 -21.58
N ARG A 399 -8.10 4.19 -21.88
CA ARG A 399 -7.04 3.94 -22.86
C ARG A 399 -6.08 2.84 -22.44
N ASP A 400 -5.66 2.83 -21.17
CA ASP A 400 -4.58 1.98 -20.69
C ASP A 400 -5.08 0.63 -20.16
N SER A 401 -6.32 0.54 -19.67
CA SER A 401 -6.91 -0.70 -19.13
C SER A 401 -8.07 -1.27 -19.94
N CYS A 402 -8.71 -0.47 -20.81
CA CYS A 402 -9.96 -0.80 -21.49
C CYS A 402 -11.15 -1.09 -20.54
N ILE A 403 -11.04 -0.79 -19.25
CA ILE A 403 -12.12 -0.97 -18.27
C ILE A 403 -13.01 0.28 -18.30
N VAL A 404 -13.97 0.27 -19.23
CA VAL A 404 -14.93 1.37 -19.42
C VAL A 404 -15.75 1.64 -18.17
N GLU A 405 -16.06 0.58 -17.40
CA GLU A 405 -16.78 0.70 -16.13
C GLU A 405 -16.05 1.61 -15.13
N ASN A 406 -14.73 1.44 -14.95
CA ASN A 406 -13.95 2.27 -14.04
C ASN A 406 -13.89 3.72 -14.53
N ALA A 407 -13.68 3.95 -15.83
CA ALA A 407 -13.68 5.31 -16.38
C ALA A 407 -15.04 6.00 -16.17
N LEU A 408 -16.14 5.28 -16.44
CA LEU A 408 -17.51 5.76 -16.24
C LEU A 408 -17.78 6.06 -14.76
N GLU A 409 -17.37 5.17 -13.86
CA GLU A 409 -17.58 5.29 -12.43
C GLU A 409 -16.87 6.51 -11.85
N LEU A 410 -15.64 6.77 -12.29
CA LEU A 410 -14.89 7.97 -11.87
C LEU A 410 -15.63 9.26 -12.23
N ILE A 411 -16.20 9.32 -13.44
CA ILE A 411 -16.95 10.50 -13.91
C ILE A 411 -18.28 10.65 -13.18
N LYS A 412 -18.97 9.55 -12.89
CA LYS A 412 -20.19 9.57 -12.06
C LYS A 412 -19.90 10.10 -10.66
N ILE A 413 -18.84 9.62 -10.01
CA ILE A 413 -18.41 10.13 -8.70
C ILE A 413 -18.09 11.63 -8.78
N GLY A 414 -17.36 12.08 -9.80
CA GLY A 414 -17.06 13.50 -10.00
C GLY A 414 -18.32 14.36 -10.10
N LYS A 415 -19.34 13.90 -10.84
CA LYS A 415 -20.63 14.57 -10.95
C LYS A 415 -21.39 14.60 -9.62
N ASP A 416 -21.44 13.49 -8.91
CA ASP A 416 -22.09 13.39 -7.59
C ASP A 416 -21.43 14.36 -6.59
N ARG A 417 -20.10 14.51 -6.70
CA ARG A 417 -19.23 15.42 -5.94
C ARG A 417 -19.20 16.86 -6.44
N LYS A 418 -20.18 17.25 -7.28
CA LYS A 418 -20.40 18.62 -7.78
C LYS A 418 -19.26 19.18 -8.63
N ILE A 419 -18.48 18.32 -9.28
CA ILE A 419 -17.52 18.76 -10.31
C ILE A 419 -18.27 19.03 -11.61
N THR A 420 -18.29 20.28 -12.05
CA THR A 420 -19.07 20.73 -13.21
C THR A 420 -18.36 20.44 -14.53
N GLY A 421 -19.12 20.31 -15.62
CA GLY A 421 -18.59 20.19 -16.99
C GLY A 421 -18.09 18.78 -17.35
N LEU A 422 -18.60 17.75 -16.67
CA LEU A 422 -18.28 16.34 -16.91
C LEU A 422 -19.34 15.62 -17.76
N GLU A 423 -20.46 16.30 -18.04
CA GLU A 423 -21.67 15.76 -18.67
C GLU A 423 -21.41 15.20 -20.07
N ASP A 424 -20.63 15.90 -20.90
CA ASP A 424 -20.28 15.44 -22.25
C ASP A 424 -19.60 14.07 -22.22
N LEU A 425 -18.58 13.93 -21.37
CA LEU A 425 -17.82 12.69 -21.25
C LEU A 425 -18.65 11.58 -20.59
N LEU A 426 -19.57 11.93 -19.69
CA LEU A 426 -20.50 10.98 -19.10
C LEU A 426 -21.39 10.33 -20.17
N VAL A 427 -21.94 11.14 -21.10
CA VAL A 427 -22.73 10.63 -22.23
C VAL A 427 -21.91 9.69 -23.10
N GLU A 428 -20.67 10.06 -23.42
CA GLU A 428 -19.78 9.22 -24.22
C GLU A 428 -19.47 7.90 -23.51
N LEU A 429 -19.03 7.93 -22.24
CA LEU A 429 -18.69 6.71 -21.49
C LEU A 429 -19.88 5.78 -21.27
N GLU A 430 -21.09 6.30 -21.04
CA GLU A 430 -22.29 5.45 -20.99
C GLU A 430 -22.62 4.82 -22.35
N THR A 431 -22.35 5.54 -23.45
CA THR A 431 -22.50 5.01 -24.80
C THR A 431 -21.48 3.91 -25.07
N LEU A 432 -20.22 4.12 -24.68
CA LEU A 432 -19.18 3.12 -24.81
C LEU A 432 -19.50 1.88 -23.96
N TYR A 433 -20.01 2.08 -22.74
CA TYR A 433 -20.43 1.00 -21.86
C TYR A 433 -21.50 0.13 -22.53
N ASP A 434 -22.52 0.75 -23.13
CA ASP A 434 -23.57 0.02 -23.86
C ASP A 434 -22.97 -0.77 -25.04
N LEU A 435 -22.09 -0.16 -25.82
CA LEU A 435 -21.49 -0.78 -27.00
C LEU A 435 -20.56 -1.96 -26.62
N VAL A 436 -19.74 -1.80 -25.59
CA VAL A 436 -18.78 -2.82 -25.15
C VAL A 436 -19.49 -3.94 -24.39
N TYR A 437 -20.30 -3.63 -23.37
CA TYR A 437 -20.84 -4.66 -22.48
C TYR A 437 -22.21 -5.19 -22.87
N LYS A 438 -23.08 -4.37 -23.49
CA LYS A 438 -24.43 -4.82 -23.90
C LYS A 438 -24.46 -5.33 -25.33
N ILE A 439 -23.82 -4.60 -26.26
CA ILE A 439 -23.76 -4.99 -27.68
C ILE A 439 -22.58 -5.92 -27.96
N LEU A 440 -21.61 -6.05 -27.04
CA LEU A 440 -20.44 -6.93 -27.16
C LEU A 440 -19.56 -6.53 -28.37
N LEU A 441 -19.18 -5.25 -28.43
CA LEU A 441 -18.20 -4.68 -29.36
C LEU A 441 -16.89 -4.40 -28.61
N GLU A 442 -16.17 -5.47 -28.27
CA GLU A 442 -14.98 -5.44 -27.40
C GLU A 442 -13.83 -4.57 -27.93
N GLU A 443 -13.70 -4.40 -29.25
CA GLU A 443 -12.65 -3.58 -29.88
C GLU A 443 -12.95 -2.08 -29.89
N MET A 444 -14.08 -1.66 -29.31
CA MET A 444 -14.46 -0.26 -29.31
C MET A 444 -13.76 0.50 -28.17
N SER A 445 -13.06 1.56 -28.53
CA SER A 445 -12.45 2.49 -27.57
C SER A 445 -13.12 3.85 -27.58
N LEU A 446 -12.97 4.61 -26.50
CA LEU A 446 -13.49 5.97 -26.37
C LEU A 446 -12.97 6.86 -27.49
N ALA A 447 -11.66 6.83 -27.75
CA ALA A 447 -11.03 7.65 -28.79
C ALA A 447 -11.54 7.36 -30.21
N ARG A 448 -12.01 6.13 -30.47
CA ARG A 448 -12.67 5.77 -31.73
C ARG A 448 -14.11 6.26 -31.75
N MET A 449 -14.83 6.07 -30.66
CA MET A 449 -16.24 6.41 -30.55
C MET A 449 -16.49 7.92 -30.64
N GLU A 450 -15.63 8.76 -30.06
CA GLU A 450 -15.75 10.22 -30.12
C GLU A 450 -15.59 10.80 -31.52
N LYS A 451 -14.98 10.06 -32.45
CA LYS A 451 -14.86 10.46 -33.86
C LYS A 451 -16.12 10.19 -34.68
N LEU A 452 -17.06 9.43 -34.12
CA LEU A 452 -18.29 9.05 -34.79
C LEU A 452 -19.35 10.15 -34.60
N SER A 453 -20.12 10.37 -35.65
CA SER A 453 -21.38 11.11 -35.54
C SER A 453 -22.37 10.35 -34.67
N ASP A 454 -23.31 11.07 -34.06
CA ASP A 454 -24.33 10.45 -33.23
C ASP A 454 -25.22 9.46 -34.01
N LEU A 455 -25.39 9.68 -35.32
CA LEU A 455 -26.08 8.74 -36.22
C LEU A 455 -25.31 7.42 -36.36
N GLU A 456 -23.99 7.48 -36.48
CA GLU A 456 -23.13 6.29 -36.53
C GLU A 456 -23.13 5.54 -35.19
N LYS A 457 -23.16 6.26 -34.06
CA LYS A 457 -23.31 5.65 -32.72
C LYS A 457 -24.63 4.87 -32.60
N ILE A 458 -25.75 5.44 -33.07
CA ILE A 458 -27.05 4.73 -33.10
C ILE A 458 -26.96 3.49 -34.00
N LYS A 459 -26.34 3.61 -35.18
CA LYS A 459 -26.15 2.45 -36.08
C LYS A 459 -25.35 1.32 -35.41
N LEU A 460 -24.34 1.65 -34.62
CA LEU A 460 -23.56 0.68 -33.85
C LEU A 460 -24.35 0.05 -32.71
N LEU A 461 -25.13 0.84 -31.96
CA LEU A 461 -26.02 0.35 -30.91
C LEU A 461 -27.03 -0.67 -31.46
N MET A 462 -27.40 -0.53 -32.72
CA MET A 462 -28.38 -1.39 -33.39
C MET A 462 -27.74 -2.47 -34.27
N SER A 463 -26.41 -2.60 -34.30
CA SER A 463 -25.68 -3.45 -35.25
C SER A 463 -26.00 -4.95 -35.17
N LYS A 464 -26.38 -5.45 -33.99
CA LYS A 464 -26.76 -6.86 -33.76
C LYS A 464 -28.28 -7.08 -33.67
N THR A 465 -29.07 -6.14 -34.18
CA THR A 465 -30.53 -6.19 -34.08
C THR A 465 -31.14 -7.11 -35.12
N SER A 466 -32.00 -8.02 -34.66
CA SER A 466 -32.86 -8.85 -35.52
C SER A 466 -34.22 -8.19 -35.75
N ALA A 467 -35.02 -8.72 -36.67
CA ALA A 467 -36.39 -8.26 -36.92
C ALA A 467 -37.30 -8.42 -35.69
N GLU A 468 -37.06 -9.43 -34.86
CA GLU A 468 -37.85 -9.72 -33.66
C GLU A 468 -37.48 -8.76 -32.51
N ASP A 469 -36.20 -8.40 -32.42
CA ASP A 469 -35.66 -7.58 -31.34
C ASP A 469 -35.74 -6.08 -31.61
N LEU A 470 -36.14 -5.65 -32.81
CA LEU A 470 -36.11 -4.24 -33.21
C LEU A 470 -36.77 -3.32 -32.18
N ILE A 471 -37.98 -3.65 -31.74
CA ILE A 471 -38.75 -2.81 -30.81
C ILE A 471 -38.14 -2.82 -29.41
N SER A 472 -37.61 -3.96 -28.95
CA SER A 472 -36.95 -4.05 -27.64
C SER A 472 -35.63 -3.28 -27.64
N HIS A 473 -34.83 -3.40 -28.70
CA HIS A 473 -33.56 -2.70 -28.88
C HIS A 473 -33.74 -1.18 -29.01
N ILE A 474 -34.76 -0.70 -29.73
CA ILE A 474 -35.10 0.73 -29.76
C ILE A 474 -35.37 1.25 -28.35
N LYS A 475 -36.15 0.50 -27.54
CA LYS A 475 -36.48 0.90 -26.16
C LYS A 475 -35.30 0.84 -25.21
N ASN A 476 -34.39 -0.11 -25.40
CA ASN A 476 -33.30 -0.39 -24.47
C ASN A 476 -31.99 0.31 -24.83
N TYR A 477 -31.82 0.76 -26.08
CA TYR A 477 -30.57 1.36 -26.57
C TYR A 477 -30.78 2.75 -27.16
N ILE A 478 -31.69 2.93 -28.12
CA ILE A 478 -31.87 4.23 -28.79
C ILE A 478 -32.55 5.24 -27.86
N LEU A 479 -33.68 4.89 -27.26
CA LEU A 479 -34.40 5.83 -26.38
C LEU A 479 -33.52 6.26 -25.19
N PRO A 480 -32.82 5.35 -24.47
CA PRO A 480 -31.90 5.76 -23.41
C PRO A 480 -30.77 6.65 -23.92
N PHE A 481 -30.20 6.38 -25.11
CA PHE A 481 -29.19 7.23 -25.73
C PHE A 481 -29.69 8.66 -25.99
N LEU A 482 -30.89 8.82 -26.53
CA LEU A 482 -31.49 10.13 -26.78
C LEU A 482 -31.87 10.85 -25.49
N GLN A 483 -32.40 10.11 -24.50
CA GLN A 483 -32.80 10.65 -23.20
C GLN A 483 -31.59 11.15 -22.42
N ARG A 484 -30.49 10.37 -22.32
CA ARG A 484 -29.29 10.82 -21.59
C ARG A 484 -28.69 12.09 -22.18
N ARG A 485 -28.71 12.23 -23.52
CA ARG A 485 -28.24 13.44 -24.21
C ARG A 485 -29.09 14.64 -23.86
N ARG A 486 -30.42 14.50 -23.90
CA ARG A 486 -31.34 15.55 -23.47
C ARG A 486 -31.09 15.94 -22.01
N ASP A 487 -31.01 14.95 -21.14
CA ASP A 487 -30.98 15.15 -19.68
C ASP A 487 -29.63 15.70 -19.20
N TYR A 488 -28.50 15.36 -19.85
CA TYR A 488 -27.16 15.80 -19.45
C TYR A 488 -26.67 17.03 -20.20
N LEU A 489 -26.97 17.16 -21.50
CA LEU A 489 -26.48 18.26 -22.32
C LEU A 489 -27.46 19.43 -22.40
N GLY A 490 -28.68 19.25 -21.89
CA GLY A 490 -29.73 20.28 -21.94
C GLY A 490 -30.22 20.60 -23.34
N VAL A 491 -29.91 19.76 -24.33
CA VAL A 491 -30.45 19.87 -25.70
C VAL A 491 -31.88 19.33 -25.74
N GLU A 492 -32.69 19.84 -26.67
CA GLU A 492 -33.99 19.23 -26.95
C GLU A 492 -33.84 17.77 -27.38
N LEU A 493 -34.87 16.95 -27.14
CA LEU A 493 -34.87 15.56 -27.59
C LEU A 493 -34.60 15.54 -29.09
N GLU A 494 -33.50 14.91 -29.51
CA GLU A 494 -33.05 14.90 -30.91
C GLU A 494 -33.93 13.97 -31.77
N LYS A 495 -35.20 14.32 -31.92
CA LYS A 495 -36.19 13.56 -32.71
C LYS A 495 -35.74 13.39 -34.16
N ARG A 496 -35.09 14.43 -34.71
CA ARG A 496 -34.48 14.38 -36.06
C ARG A 496 -33.44 13.29 -36.18
N LEU A 497 -32.58 13.10 -35.18
CA LEU A 497 -31.56 12.06 -35.20
C LEU A 497 -32.18 10.65 -35.27
N PHE A 498 -33.27 10.43 -34.52
CA PHE A 498 -34.02 9.17 -34.59
C PHE A 498 -34.71 8.96 -35.94
N GLN A 499 -35.27 10.02 -36.51
CA GLN A 499 -35.85 10.00 -37.85
C GLN A 499 -34.80 9.69 -38.91
N ASP A 500 -33.65 10.36 -38.89
CA ASP A 500 -32.54 10.16 -39.80
C ASP A 500 -32.02 8.72 -39.74
N TYR A 501 -31.99 8.13 -38.55
CA TYR A 501 -31.68 6.71 -38.40
C TYR A 501 -32.70 5.80 -39.12
N LEU A 502 -34.00 5.97 -38.88
CA LEU A 502 -35.05 5.17 -39.51
C LEU A 502 -35.08 5.35 -41.04
N VAL A 503 -34.86 6.58 -41.52
CA VAL A 503 -34.73 6.87 -42.95
C VAL A 503 -33.50 6.17 -43.53
N SER A 504 -32.35 6.19 -42.83
CA SER A 504 -31.14 5.51 -43.30
C SER A 504 -31.28 3.99 -43.39
N LEU A 505 -32.10 3.37 -42.54
CA LEU A 505 -32.45 1.94 -42.67
C LEU A 505 -33.28 1.67 -43.94
N SER A 506 -34.12 2.64 -44.31
CA SER A 506 -35.10 2.51 -45.39
C SER A 506 -34.48 2.56 -46.78
N GLU A 507 -33.27 3.12 -46.93
CA GLU A 507 -32.58 3.28 -48.23
C GLU A 507 -32.40 1.94 -48.95
N SER A 508 -32.04 0.90 -48.20
CA SER A 508 -31.78 -0.44 -48.73
C SER A 508 -32.97 -1.39 -48.62
N ASP A 509 -33.70 -1.36 -47.50
CA ASP A 509 -34.82 -2.25 -47.25
C ASP A 509 -35.85 -1.66 -46.27
N LEU A 510 -37.13 -1.84 -46.58
CA LEU A 510 -38.24 -1.39 -45.74
C LEU A 510 -38.67 -2.39 -44.66
N SER A 511 -37.95 -3.51 -44.48
CA SER A 511 -38.34 -4.54 -43.48
C SER A 511 -38.39 -3.97 -42.06
N PHE A 512 -37.34 -3.30 -41.60
CA PHE A 512 -37.31 -2.71 -40.26
C PHE A 512 -38.30 -1.55 -40.10
N PRO A 513 -38.39 -0.57 -41.04
CA PRO A 513 -39.44 0.45 -41.00
C PRO A 513 -40.86 -0.14 -40.93
N ALA A 514 -41.17 -1.18 -41.71
CA ALA A 514 -42.49 -1.82 -41.68
C ALA A 514 -42.81 -2.44 -40.31
N ILE A 515 -41.85 -3.11 -39.68
CA ILE A 515 -41.99 -3.64 -38.31
C ILE A 515 -42.18 -2.50 -37.31
N PHE A 516 -41.40 -1.42 -37.45
CA PHE A 516 -41.49 -0.24 -36.60
C PHE A 516 -42.89 0.37 -36.64
N PHE A 517 -43.39 0.75 -37.82
CA PHE A 517 -44.70 1.40 -37.95
C PHE A 517 -45.86 0.50 -37.53
N LYS A 518 -45.76 -0.82 -37.76
CA LYS A 518 -46.75 -1.80 -37.30
C LYS A 518 -46.90 -1.82 -35.77
N ASN A 519 -45.80 -1.58 -35.04
CA ASN A 519 -45.75 -1.63 -33.58
C ASN A 519 -45.71 -0.24 -32.91
N LEU A 520 -45.67 0.85 -33.66
CA LEU A 520 -45.54 2.22 -33.14
C LEU A 520 -46.61 2.59 -32.11
N ALA A 521 -47.86 2.21 -32.35
CA ALA A 521 -48.98 2.52 -31.46
C ALA A 521 -48.97 1.75 -30.13
N GLN A 522 -48.05 0.80 -29.95
CA GLN A 522 -48.00 -0.05 -28.74
C GLN A 522 -47.16 0.55 -27.60
N ASP A 523 -46.24 1.49 -27.88
CA ASP A 523 -45.44 2.13 -26.83
C ASP A 523 -45.45 3.67 -26.95
N PRO A 524 -46.04 4.39 -25.97
CA PRO A 524 -46.14 5.84 -26.00
C PRO A 524 -44.77 6.54 -25.97
N ARG A 525 -43.72 5.90 -25.41
CA ARG A 525 -42.37 6.49 -25.35
C ARG A 525 -41.71 6.57 -26.72
N ILE A 526 -41.97 5.57 -27.58
CA ILE A 526 -41.50 5.60 -28.96
C ILE A 526 -42.24 6.69 -29.74
N LEU A 527 -43.54 6.85 -29.49
CA LEU A 527 -44.34 7.89 -30.13
C LEU A 527 -43.87 9.29 -29.75
N GLU A 528 -43.49 9.53 -28.49
CA GLU A 528 -42.93 10.82 -28.05
C GLU A 528 -41.62 11.19 -28.76
N ALA A 529 -40.81 10.17 -29.08
CA ALA A 529 -39.54 10.32 -29.80
C ALA A 529 -39.72 10.60 -31.30
N VAL A 530 -40.93 10.44 -31.85
CA VAL A 530 -41.25 10.76 -33.25
C VAL A 530 -41.99 12.09 -33.31
N GLU A 531 -41.45 13.05 -34.05
CA GLU A 531 -42.08 14.38 -34.20
C GLU A 531 -43.35 14.33 -35.05
N ASP A 532 -43.25 13.87 -36.29
CA ASP A 532 -44.38 13.70 -37.22
C ASP A 532 -44.30 12.29 -37.84
N VAL A 533 -45.21 11.42 -37.41
CA VAL A 533 -45.28 10.01 -37.83
C VAL A 533 -45.54 9.90 -39.33
N MET A 534 -46.37 10.79 -39.87
CA MET A 534 -46.75 10.78 -41.28
C MET A 534 -45.56 11.17 -42.15
N THR A 535 -44.92 12.29 -41.80
CA THR A 535 -43.74 12.77 -42.51
C THR A 535 -42.58 11.76 -42.45
N LEU A 536 -42.36 11.11 -41.30
CA LEU A 536 -41.36 10.06 -41.18
C LEU A 536 -41.66 8.85 -42.06
N ALA A 537 -42.92 8.39 -42.12
CA ALA A 537 -43.32 7.26 -42.94
C ALA A 537 -43.12 7.55 -44.43
N LEU A 538 -43.48 8.75 -44.87
CA LEU A 538 -43.24 9.23 -46.23
C LEU A 538 -41.73 9.24 -46.54
N ASN A 539 -40.92 9.85 -45.66
CA ASN A 539 -39.47 9.90 -45.84
C ASN A 539 -38.84 8.50 -45.95
N CYS A 540 -39.32 7.53 -45.15
CA CYS A 540 -38.87 6.14 -45.26
C CYS A 540 -39.23 5.51 -46.61
N ILE A 541 -40.48 5.66 -47.07
CA ILE A 541 -40.95 5.10 -48.35
C ILE A 541 -40.17 5.73 -49.52
N TYR A 542 -40.01 7.06 -49.52
CA TYR A 542 -39.30 7.77 -50.58
C TYR A 542 -37.78 7.58 -50.56
N ALA A 543 -37.18 7.22 -49.42
CA ALA A 543 -35.75 6.92 -49.35
C ALA A 543 -35.39 5.57 -50.00
N CYS A 544 -36.34 4.63 -50.10
CA CYS A 544 -36.05 3.27 -50.53
C CYS A 544 -35.71 3.18 -52.03
N VAL A 545 -34.55 2.58 -52.32
CA VAL A 545 -34.05 2.35 -53.69
C VAL A 545 -34.37 0.94 -54.19
N ASN A 546 -34.85 0.04 -53.32
CA ASN A 546 -35.17 -1.33 -53.68
C ASN A 546 -36.48 -1.42 -54.48
N SER A 547 -36.42 -1.97 -55.70
CA SER A 547 -37.59 -2.15 -56.55
C SER A 547 -38.64 -3.14 -56.01
N GLU A 548 -38.28 -4.02 -55.08
CA GLU A 548 -39.19 -5.01 -54.46
C GLU A 548 -39.87 -4.45 -53.20
N MET A 549 -39.88 -3.12 -53.03
CA MET A 549 -40.42 -2.43 -51.85
C MET A 549 -41.94 -2.45 -51.69
N TYR A 550 -42.72 -2.83 -52.72
CA TYR A 550 -44.17 -2.60 -52.79
C TYR A 550 -44.94 -3.11 -51.55
N GLU A 551 -44.81 -4.39 -51.20
CA GLU A 551 -45.56 -5.00 -50.08
C GLU A 551 -45.21 -4.33 -48.74
N LYS A 552 -43.92 -4.02 -48.54
CA LYS A 552 -43.43 -3.38 -47.30
C LYS A 552 -43.89 -1.92 -47.22
N ALA A 553 -43.83 -1.19 -48.33
CA ALA A 553 -44.30 0.19 -48.42
C ALA A 553 -45.83 0.27 -48.21
N ARG A 554 -46.60 -0.66 -48.78
CA ARG A 554 -48.04 -0.76 -48.53
C ARG A 554 -48.34 -1.08 -47.07
N GLY A 555 -47.58 -1.97 -46.44
CA GLY A 555 -47.69 -2.27 -45.01
C GLY A 555 -47.43 -1.05 -44.11
N ILE A 556 -46.44 -0.21 -44.44
CA ILE A 556 -46.17 1.06 -43.74
C ILE A 556 -47.35 2.02 -43.91
N PHE A 557 -47.82 2.22 -45.15
CA PHE A 557 -48.95 3.09 -45.46
C PHE A 557 -50.22 2.69 -44.67
N GLU A 558 -50.55 1.39 -44.64
CA GLU A 558 -51.71 0.87 -43.91
C GLU A 558 -51.56 1.02 -42.39
N ALA A 559 -50.34 0.88 -41.85
CA ALA A 559 -50.09 1.05 -40.42
C ALA A 559 -50.32 2.50 -39.97
N VAL A 560 -49.88 3.47 -40.77
CA VAL A 560 -49.98 4.91 -40.46
C VAL A 560 -51.38 5.47 -40.77
N SER A 561 -52.09 4.89 -41.73
CA SER A 561 -53.45 5.31 -42.12
C SER A 561 -54.54 4.98 -41.09
N LYS A 562 -54.20 4.36 -39.96
CA LYS A 562 -55.15 4.01 -38.89
C LYS A 562 -55.69 5.26 -38.17
N PRO A 563 -56.96 5.25 -37.72
CA PRO A 563 -57.65 6.45 -37.21
C PRO A 563 -56.97 7.16 -36.03
N GLY A 564 -56.11 6.47 -35.26
CA GLY A 564 -55.42 7.03 -34.09
C GLY A 564 -54.12 7.80 -34.38
N LEU A 565 -53.61 7.77 -35.62
CA LEU A 565 -52.37 8.44 -36.05
C LEU A 565 -52.62 9.51 -37.12
N LYS A 566 -53.87 9.70 -37.54
CA LYS A 566 -54.28 10.68 -38.54
C LYS A 566 -54.47 12.05 -37.89
N ASP A 567 -53.63 13.02 -38.26
CA ASP A 567 -53.92 14.43 -38.02
C ASP A 567 -55.05 14.89 -38.94
N SER A 568 -56.27 14.98 -38.39
CA SER A 568 -57.49 15.37 -39.12
C SER A 568 -57.56 16.86 -39.48
N THR A 569 -56.46 17.60 -39.37
CA THR A 569 -56.40 19.07 -39.46
C THR A 569 -55.79 19.60 -40.76
N ARG A 570 -55.19 18.76 -41.62
CA ARG A 570 -54.58 19.18 -42.90
C ARG A 570 -55.58 19.07 -44.05
N ALA A 571 -55.78 20.17 -44.79
CA ALA A 571 -56.69 20.25 -45.94
C ALA A 571 -56.24 19.41 -47.17
N HIS A 572 -54.95 19.11 -47.27
CA HIS A 572 -54.38 18.19 -48.25
C HIS A 572 -53.57 17.14 -47.50
N ASN A 573 -53.93 15.86 -47.64
CA ASN A 573 -53.25 14.78 -46.96
C ASN A 573 -52.17 14.19 -47.89
N PRO A 574 -50.86 14.36 -47.59
CA PRO A 574 -49.79 13.83 -48.43
C PRO A 574 -49.79 12.28 -48.52
N LEU A 575 -50.53 11.59 -47.65
CA LEU A 575 -50.79 10.16 -47.80
C LEU A 575 -51.61 9.82 -49.06
N ASP A 576 -52.52 10.70 -49.49
CA ASP A 576 -53.39 10.42 -50.64
C ASP A 576 -52.58 10.36 -51.94
N ASP A 577 -51.48 11.12 -52.01
CA ASP A 577 -50.56 11.10 -53.15
C ASP A 577 -49.70 9.84 -53.18
N VAL A 578 -49.26 9.35 -52.01
CA VAL A 578 -48.54 8.07 -51.89
C VAL A 578 -49.45 6.89 -52.15
N GLU A 579 -50.73 6.95 -51.79
CA GLU A 579 -51.68 5.89 -52.13
C GLU A 579 -51.78 5.69 -53.64
N LYS A 580 -51.93 6.79 -54.39
CA LYS A 580 -51.94 6.78 -55.85
C LYS A 580 -50.61 6.29 -56.44
N GLU A 581 -49.49 6.66 -55.85
CA GLU A 581 -48.16 6.17 -56.28
C GLU A 581 -47.97 4.68 -56.04
N LEU A 582 -48.42 4.17 -54.89
CA LEU A 582 -48.38 2.75 -54.58
C LEU A 582 -49.28 1.97 -55.54
N ASP A 583 -50.46 2.48 -55.87
CA ASP A 583 -51.33 1.86 -56.86
C ASP A 583 -50.70 1.87 -58.27
N CYS A 584 -50.03 2.96 -58.65
CA CYS A 584 -49.23 3.02 -59.88
C CYS A 584 -48.12 1.96 -59.87
N LEU A 585 -47.37 1.87 -58.76
CA LEU A 585 -46.29 0.88 -58.59
C LEU A 585 -46.82 -0.55 -58.67
N LYS A 586 -48.01 -0.83 -58.13
CA LYS A 586 -48.68 -2.13 -58.25
C LYS A 586 -48.95 -2.51 -59.70
N ILE A 587 -49.43 -1.55 -60.50
CA ILE A 587 -49.72 -1.74 -61.92
C ILE A 587 -48.42 -1.99 -62.69
N LEU A 588 -47.39 -1.16 -62.46
CA LEU A 588 -46.08 -1.32 -63.09
C LEU A 588 -45.47 -2.70 -62.79
N ASN A 589 -45.49 -3.12 -61.52
CA ASN A 589 -45.02 -4.44 -61.10
C ASN A 589 -45.80 -5.59 -61.76
N LYS A 590 -47.12 -5.43 -61.97
CA LYS A 590 -47.94 -6.43 -62.68
C LYS A 590 -47.49 -6.65 -64.13
N TYR A 591 -46.90 -5.64 -64.76
CA TYR A 591 -46.33 -5.69 -66.10
C TYR A 591 -44.80 -5.87 -66.11
N ASP A 592 -44.22 -6.33 -65.00
CA ASP A 592 -42.78 -6.59 -64.82
C ASP A 592 -41.88 -5.34 -64.99
N VAL A 593 -42.46 -4.15 -64.80
CA VAL A 593 -41.71 -2.89 -64.76
C VAL A 593 -41.31 -2.61 -63.31
N ARG A 594 -40.09 -3.01 -62.96
CA ARG A 594 -39.51 -2.75 -61.64
C ARG A 594 -39.16 -1.27 -61.48
N SER A 595 -39.71 -0.64 -60.46
CA SER A 595 -39.53 0.78 -60.16
C SER A 595 -39.61 1.03 -58.65
N THR A 596 -39.43 2.28 -58.21
CA THR A 596 -39.58 2.70 -56.82
C THR A 596 -40.61 3.81 -56.70
N VAL A 597 -41.16 4.00 -55.49
CA VAL A 597 -42.06 5.13 -55.22
C VAL A 597 -41.34 6.47 -55.46
N LYS A 598 -40.06 6.55 -55.11
CA LYS A 598 -39.19 7.69 -55.41
C LYS A 598 -39.16 8.02 -56.91
N PHE A 599 -38.94 7.02 -57.76
CA PHE A 599 -38.90 7.22 -59.22
C PHE A 599 -40.25 7.73 -59.74
N ILE A 600 -41.37 7.19 -59.25
CA ILE A 600 -42.70 7.65 -59.66
C ILE A 600 -42.87 9.11 -59.25
N ASN A 601 -42.55 9.46 -58.01
CA ASN A 601 -42.68 10.83 -57.49
C ASN A 601 -41.82 11.84 -58.29
N GLU A 602 -40.57 11.50 -58.60
CA GLU A 602 -39.67 12.36 -59.39
C GLU A 602 -40.14 12.55 -60.84
N ASN A 603 -40.92 11.61 -61.39
CA ASN A 603 -41.43 11.63 -62.77
C ASN A 603 -42.91 12.00 -62.87
N LYS A 604 -43.55 12.38 -61.76
CA LYS A 604 -44.89 12.97 -61.79
C LYS A 604 -44.82 14.35 -62.45
N THR A 605 -45.33 14.47 -63.66
CA THR A 605 -45.71 15.77 -64.20
C THR A 605 -46.91 16.29 -63.43
N GLN A 606 -46.79 17.45 -62.79
CA GLN A 606 -47.97 18.20 -62.35
C GLN A 606 -48.77 18.54 -63.61
N GLU A 607 -49.86 17.81 -63.86
CA GLU A 607 -50.93 18.34 -64.72
C GLU A 607 -51.58 19.49 -63.95
N ASP A 608 -51.05 20.70 -64.16
CA ASP A 608 -51.77 21.97 -64.12
C ASP A 608 -50.84 23.09 -64.66
N GLN A 609 -50.88 23.25 -65.99
CA GLN A 609 -50.90 24.57 -66.64
C GLN A 609 -52.35 24.88 -67.01
#